data_AF-G3B0N0-F1
#
_entry.id   AF-G3B0N0-F1
#
_cell.length_a   1.000
_cell.length_b   1.000
_cell.length_c   1.000
_cell.angle_alpha   90.00
_cell.angle_beta   90.00
_cell.angle_gamma   90.00
#
_symmetry.space_group_name_H-M   'P 1'
#
loop_
_entity.id
_entity.type
_entity.pdbx_description
1 polymer ?
#
loop_
_entity_poly.entity_id
_entity_poly.type
_entity_poly.pdbx_seq_one_letter_code
_entity_poly.pdbx_strand_id
1 'polypeptide(L)'
;MIEVLKATKNHAEVLASFAVIYKMVLGVLVNEQVLGSNSKALSKFVAGCFGSWIVYSQHFGYFHPGITHQITLYCFSRVLLAVSKIILDQYLNCSNPSFKVAGTSMQNYKNLSLNQKSKLKQQYYNKAWKYFAVLTWGLVMFIYDYQPQYLQSSLRHSMHYIYDVELDSWGTWKEFFGI
;
A
#
# COMPACT_ATOMS: atom_id res chain seq x y z
N MET A 1 -13.90 24.80 -1.02
CA MET A 1 -14.72 23.86 -1.83
C MET A 1 -14.14 23.62 -3.22
N ILE A 2 -13.78 24.68 -3.97
CA ILE A 2 -13.22 24.56 -5.33
C ILE A 2 -11.91 23.75 -5.37
N GLU A 3 -11.03 23.91 -4.38
CA GLU A 3 -9.75 23.19 -4.33
C GLU A 3 -9.91 21.68 -4.12
N VAL A 4 -10.83 21.27 -3.24
CA VAL A 4 -11.15 19.85 -3.01
C VAL A 4 -11.70 19.23 -4.29
N LEU A 5 -12.63 19.92 -4.96
CA LEU A 5 -13.18 19.46 -6.24
C LEU A 5 -12.10 19.33 -7.32
N LYS A 6 -11.15 20.26 -7.38
CA LYS A 6 -10.02 20.23 -8.31
C LYS A 6 -9.08 19.05 -8.00
N ALA A 7 -8.78 18.81 -6.73
CA ALA A 7 -7.98 17.67 -6.31
C ALA A 7 -8.67 16.34 -6.68
N THR A 8 -9.95 16.18 -6.34
CA THR A 8 -10.73 14.98 -6.70
C THR A 8 -10.78 14.76 -8.21
N LYS A 9 -11.00 15.83 -8.99
CA LYS A 9 -10.97 15.76 -10.46
C LYS A 9 -9.62 15.25 -10.96
N ASN A 10 -8.52 15.81 -10.48
CA ASN A 10 -7.17 15.38 -10.89
C ASN A 10 -6.90 13.92 -10.53
N HIS A 11 -7.33 13.46 -9.34
CA HIS A 11 -7.22 12.06 -8.96
C HIS A 11 -8.05 11.14 -9.87
N ALA A 12 -9.29 11.52 -10.17
CA ALA A 12 -10.18 10.75 -11.04
C ALA A 12 -9.65 10.70 -12.48
N GLU A 13 -9.07 11.79 -12.98
CA GLU A 13 -8.52 11.89 -14.34
C GLU A 13 -7.33 10.97 -14.55
N VAL A 14 -6.41 10.87 -13.58
CA VAL A 14 -5.28 9.92 -13.60
C VAL A 14 -5.80 8.48 -13.68
N LEU A 15 -6.78 8.13 -12.84
CA LEU A 15 -7.35 6.78 -12.79
C LEU A 15 -8.12 6.43 -14.07
N ALA A 16 -8.91 7.37 -14.59
CA ALA A 16 -9.67 7.18 -15.83
C ALA A 16 -8.73 7.00 -17.02
N SER A 17 -7.68 7.83 -17.12
CA SER A 17 -6.67 7.74 -18.17
C SER A 17 -5.95 6.39 -18.13
N PHE A 18 -5.55 5.94 -16.94
CA PHE A 18 -4.97 4.60 -16.77
C PHE A 18 -5.91 3.50 -17.24
N ALA A 19 -7.19 3.54 -16.85
CA ALA A 19 -8.15 2.52 -17.24
C ALA A 19 -8.38 2.47 -18.77
N VAL A 20 -8.45 3.63 -19.43
CA VAL A 20 -8.62 3.74 -20.89
C VAL A 20 -7.39 3.18 -21.62
N ILE A 21 -6.19 3.64 -21.25
CA ILE A 21 -4.94 3.21 -21.88
C ILE A 21 -4.72 1.71 -21.63
N TYR A 22 -4.93 1.23 -20.41
CA TYR A 22 -4.83 -0.19 -20.09
C TYR A 22 -5.76 -1.03 -20.96
N LYS A 23 -7.03 -0.65 -21.11
CA LYS A 23 -7.99 -1.39 -21.95
C LYS A 23 -7.63 -1.32 -23.43
N MET A 24 -7.16 -0.17 -23.91
CA MET A 24 -6.72 -0.01 -25.30
C MET A 24 -5.53 -0.93 -25.61
N VAL A 25 -4.50 -0.88 -24.77
CA VAL A 25 -3.30 -1.72 -24.90
C VAL A 25 -3.67 -3.20 -24.76
N LEU A 26 -4.48 -3.57 -23.76
CA LEU A 26 -4.93 -4.95 -23.59
C LEU A 26 -5.75 -5.45 -24.79
N GLY A 27 -6.63 -4.61 -25.33
CA GLY A 27 -7.44 -4.91 -26.51
C GLY A 27 -6.57 -5.20 -27.72
N VAL A 28 -5.57 -4.36 -27.98
CA VAL A 28 -4.59 -4.58 -29.05
C VAL A 28 -3.80 -5.87 -28.83
N LEU A 29 -3.25 -6.10 -27.64
CA LEU A 29 -2.45 -7.30 -27.34
C LEU A 29 -3.27 -8.60 -27.48
N VAL A 30 -4.54 -8.58 -27.09
CA VAL A 30 -5.42 -9.76 -27.15
C VAL A 30 -5.94 -9.98 -28.57
N ASN A 31 -6.31 -8.92 -29.30
CA ASN A 31 -6.82 -9.02 -30.66
C ASN A 31 -5.75 -9.50 -31.65
N GLU A 32 -4.55 -8.94 -31.55
CA GLU A 32 -3.42 -9.27 -32.42
C GLU A 32 -2.71 -10.57 -32.01
N GLN A 33 -3.18 -11.27 -30.96
CA GLN A 33 -2.57 -12.48 -30.40
C GLN A 33 -1.04 -12.41 -30.24
N VAL A 34 -0.50 -11.23 -29.96
CA VAL A 34 0.96 -10.95 -29.97
C VAL A 34 1.73 -11.89 -29.05
N LEU A 35 1.09 -12.40 -28.01
CA LEU A 35 1.68 -13.30 -27.01
C LEU A 35 1.18 -14.74 -27.06
N GLY A 36 0.36 -15.10 -28.06
CA GLY A 36 -0.25 -16.41 -28.21
C GLY A 36 -1.44 -16.65 -27.26
N SER A 37 -2.40 -17.47 -27.73
CA SER A 37 -3.69 -17.75 -27.07
C SER A 37 -3.58 -18.22 -25.61
N ASN A 38 -2.46 -18.86 -25.23
CA ASN A 38 -2.24 -19.39 -23.88
C ASN A 38 -1.73 -18.36 -22.84
N SER A 39 -1.35 -17.14 -23.25
CA SER A 39 -0.67 -16.17 -22.38
C SER A 39 -1.54 -14.95 -22.02
N LYS A 40 -2.84 -15.15 -21.78
CA LYS A 40 -3.75 -14.06 -21.36
C LYS A 40 -3.30 -13.36 -20.08
N ALA A 41 -2.68 -14.08 -19.16
CA ALA A 41 -2.12 -13.50 -17.94
C ALA A 41 -0.94 -12.58 -18.23
N LEU A 42 -0.04 -12.98 -19.14
CA LEU A 42 1.12 -12.17 -19.52
C LEU A 42 0.70 -10.94 -20.32
N SER A 43 -0.33 -11.06 -21.17
CA SER A 43 -0.91 -9.92 -21.90
C SER A 43 -1.48 -8.86 -20.94
N LYS A 44 -2.17 -9.29 -19.86
CA LYS A 44 -2.66 -8.39 -18.81
C LYS A 44 -1.53 -7.72 -18.04
N PHE A 45 -0.47 -8.48 -17.73
CA PHE A 45 0.71 -7.95 -17.06
C PHE A 45 1.40 -6.88 -17.91
N VAL A 46 1.70 -7.20 -19.17
CA VAL A 46 2.35 -6.28 -20.12
C VAL A 46 1.47 -5.05 -20.37
N ALA A 47 0.18 -5.22 -20.59
CA ALA A 47 -0.74 -4.08 -20.75
C ALA A 47 -0.79 -3.19 -19.49
N GLY A 48 -0.74 -3.79 -18.30
CA GLY A 48 -0.62 -3.08 -17.04
C GLY A 48 0.68 -2.29 -16.94
N CYS A 49 1.82 -2.90 -17.29
CA CYS A 49 3.13 -2.24 -17.29
C CYS A 49 3.18 -1.06 -18.26
N PHE A 50 2.73 -1.24 -19.51
CA PHE A 50 2.69 -0.17 -20.50
C PHE A 50 1.72 0.95 -20.13
N GLY A 51 0.51 0.62 -19.66
CA GLY A 51 -0.45 1.62 -19.21
C GLY A 51 0.06 2.41 -18.01
N SER A 52 0.76 1.74 -17.08
CA SER A 52 1.36 2.40 -15.93
C SER A 52 2.54 3.28 -16.32
N TRP A 53 3.37 2.84 -17.28
CA TRP A 53 4.46 3.64 -17.83
C TRP A 53 3.93 4.94 -18.44
N ILE A 54 2.91 4.87 -19.28
CA ILE A 54 2.36 6.05 -19.96
C ILE A 54 1.78 7.07 -18.96
N VAL A 55 1.06 6.60 -17.94
CA VAL A 55 0.34 7.49 -17.00
C VAL A 55 1.22 7.98 -15.86
N TYR A 56 2.06 7.12 -15.29
CA TYR A 56 2.81 7.42 -14.07
C TYR A 56 4.27 7.80 -14.32
N SER A 57 4.83 7.58 -15.53
CA SER A 57 6.25 7.90 -15.81
C SER A 57 6.52 9.40 -16.05
N GLN A 58 5.51 10.27 -15.88
CA GLN A 58 5.62 11.74 -16.02
C GLN A 58 6.07 12.26 -17.40
N HIS A 59 6.23 11.37 -18.38
CA HIS A 59 6.74 11.68 -19.71
C HIS A 59 5.91 12.75 -20.45
N PHE A 60 4.61 12.86 -20.18
CA PHE A 60 3.71 13.75 -20.92
C PHE A 60 3.34 15.05 -20.19
N GLY A 61 3.86 15.32 -18.98
CA GLY A 61 3.61 16.59 -18.26
C GLY A 61 2.15 16.91 -17.88
N TYR A 62 1.16 16.13 -18.33
CA TYR A 62 -0.26 16.37 -18.09
C TYR A 62 -0.70 16.08 -16.65
N PHE A 63 0.00 15.18 -15.95
CA PHE A 63 -0.39 14.74 -14.60
C PHE A 63 0.52 15.33 -13.53
N HIS A 64 -0.09 15.76 -12.41
CA HIS A 64 0.63 16.35 -11.29
C HIS A 64 1.53 15.29 -10.61
N PRO A 65 2.86 15.49 -10.56
CA PRO A 65 3.82 14.54 -9.97
C PRO A 65 3.48 14.10 -8.54
N GLY A 66 2.97 15.03 -7.72
CA GLY A 66 2.61 14.74 -6.32
C GLY A 66 1.48 13.71 -6.19
N ILE A 67 0.45 13.80 -7.05
CA ILE A 67 -0.70 12.90 -7.03
C ILE A 67 -0.30 11.51 -7.54
N THR A 68 0.47 11.45 -8.63
CA THR A 68 0.93 10.18 -9.21
C THR A 68 1.85 9.43 -8.25
N HIS A 69 2.75 10.13 -7.56
CA HIS A 69 3.61 9.53 -6.54
C HIS A 69 2.82 8.98 -5.35
N GLN A 70 1.82 9.73 -4.86
CA GLN A 70 0.98 9.28 -3.75
C GLN A 70 0.21 7.99 -4.10
N ILE A 71 -0.40 7.94 -5.29
CA ILE A 71 -1.11 6.76 -5.78
C ILE A 71 -0.15 5.57 -5.95
N THR A 72 1.04 5.81 -6.50
CA THR A 72 2.05 4.77 -6.73
C THR A 72 2.56 4.17 -5.43
N LEU A 73 2.92 5.01 -4.44
CA LEU A 73 3.35 4.54 -3.12
C LEU A 73 2.25 3.78 -2.38
N TYR A 74 0.99 4.23 -2.51
CA TYR A 74 -0.16 3.50 -1.99
C TYR A 74 -0.28 2.11 -2.63
N CYS A 75 -0.21 2.03 -3.96
CA CYS A 75 -0.25 0.75 -4.68
C CYS A 75 0.91 -0.16 -4.28
N PHE A 76 2.13 0.37 -4.18
CA PHE A 76 3.31 -0.35 -3.73
C PHE A 76 3.11 -0.97 -2.35
N SER A 77 2.58 -0.21 -1.38
CA SER A 77 2.29 -0.74 -0.05
C SER A 77 1.30 -1.92 -0.09
N ARG A 78 0.30 -1.87 -0.96
CA ARG A 78 -0.70 -2.94 -1.13
C ARG A 78 -0.10 -4.18 -1.77
N VAL A 79 0.76 -4.01 -2.77
CA VAL A 79 1.50 -5.11 -3.40
C VAL A 79 2.43 -5.76 -2.38
N LEU A 80 3.18 -4.97 -1.61
CA LEU A 80 4.06 -5.48 -0.57
C LEU A 80 3.28 -6.30 0.46
N LEU A 81 2.13 -5.80 0.94
CA LEU A 81 1.26 -6.54 1.86
C LEU A 81 0.70 -7.84 1.24
N ALA A 82 0.37 -7.84 -0.04
CA ALA A 82 -0.07 -9.04 -0.75
C ALA A 82 1.06 -10.07 -0.84
N VAL A 83 2.28 -9.64 -1.19
CA VAL A 83 3.48 -10.48 -1.22
C VAL A 83 3.78 -11.05 0.16
N SER A 84 3.71 -10.25 1.24
CA SER A 84 3.90 -10.73 2.60
C SER A 84 2.91 -11.84 2.97
N LYS A 85 1.64 -11.73 2.55
CA LYS A 85 0.63 -12.77 2.79
C LYS A 85 0.93 -14.05 2.00
N ILE A 86 1.38 -13.93 0.75
CA ILE A 86 1.77 -15.09 -0.08
C ILE A 86 2.98 -15.79 0.54
N ILE A 87 4.00 -15.04 0.95
CA ILE A 87 5.19 -15.59 1.62
C ILE A 87 4.80 -16.30 2.91
N LEU A 88 3.95 -15.69 3.74
CA LEU A 88 3.45 -16.31 4.97
C LEU A 88 2.70 -17.62 4.68
N ASP A 89 1.88 -17.64 3.64
CA ASP A 89 1.13 -18.83 3.23
C ASP A 89 2.05 -19.95 2.76
N GLN A 90 3.06 -19.64 1.95
CA GLN A 90 4.09 -20.58 1.52
C GLN A 90 4.91 -21.10 2.71
N TYR A 91 5.32 -20.20 3.61
CA TYR A 91 6.08 -20.56 4.81
C TYR A 91 5.31 -21.52 5.71
N LEU A 92 4.03 -21.23 6.01
CA LEU A 92 3.18 -22.09 6.84
C LEU A 92 2.91 -23.45 6.19
N ASN A 93 2.78 -23.51 4.86
CA ASN A 93 2.60 -24.75 4.12
C ASN A 93 3.84 -25.65 4.18
N CYS A 94 5.05 -25.07 4.08
CA CYS A 94 6.31 -25.81 4.14
C CYS A 94 6.69 -26.22 5.56
N SER A 95 6.59 -25.29 6.53
CA SER A 95 6.99 -25.54 7.93
C SER A 95 6.04 -26.51 8.64
N ASN A 96 4.79 -26.61 8.18
CA ASN A 96 3.73 -27.45 8.75
C ASN A 96 3.71 -27.47 10.30
N PRO A 97 3.65 -26.30 10.95
CA PRO A 97 3.68 -26.22 12.40
C PRO A 97 2.49 -26.95 13.03
N SER A 98 2.74 -27.60 14.16
CA SER A 98 1.70 -28.27 14.93
C SER A 98 1.15 -27.31 15.99
N PHE A 99 -0.16 -27.15 16.03
CA PHE A 99 -0.83 -26.23 16.95
C PHE A 99 -1.71 -26.99 17.94
N LYS A 100 -1.76 -26.48 19.17
CA LYS A 100 -2.76 -26.91 20.16
C LYS A 100 -4.06 -26.17 19.87
N VAL A 101 -5.07 -26.89 19.38
CA VAL A 101 -6.43 -26.38 19.27
C VAL A 101 -7.10 -26.52 20.63
N ALA A 102 -7.74 -25.45 21.13
CA ALA A 102 -8.41 -25.48 22.42
C ALA A 102 -9.46 -26.60 22.45
N GLY A 103 -9.24 -27.61 23.30
CA GLY A 103 -10.11 -28.79 23.45
C GLY A 103 -9.80 -29.98 22.54
N THR A 104 -8.68 -29.99 21.79
CA THR A 104 -8.29 -31.15 20.95
C THR A 104 -6.78 -31.42 21.03
N SER A 105 -6.38 -32.64 20.68
CA SER A 105 -4.97 -33.04 20.54
C SER A 105 -4.21 -32.19 19.51
N MET A 106 -2.88 -32.23 19.56
CA MET A 106 -1.98 -31.43 18.73
C MET A 106 -2.18 -31.75 17.24
N GLN A 107 -2.66 -30.78 16.45
CA GLN A 107 -2.98 -30.96 15.04
C GLN A 107 -2.01 -30.18 14.14
N ASN A 108 -1.53 -30.86 13.11
CA ASN A 108 -0.70 -30.26 12.05
C ASN A 108 -1.49 -29.21 11.28
N TYR A 109 -0.83 -28.12 10.87
CA TYR A 109 -1.42 -27.04 10.07
C TYR A 109 -2.20 -27.55 8.84
N LYS A 110 -1.71 -28.59 8.14
CA LYS A 110 -2.42 -29.21 7.00
C LYS A 110 -3.82 -29.72 7.34
N ASN A 111 -4.02 -30.28 8.54
CA ASN A 111 -5.28 -30.92 8.97
C ASN A 111 -6.29 -29.94 9.57
N LEU A 112 -5.95 -28.65 9.73
CA LEU A 112 -6.88 -27.64 10.22
C LEU A 112 -7.97 -27.30 9.20
N SER A 113 -9.17 -27.02 9.71
CA SER A 113 -10.28 -26.45 8.94
C SER A 113 -9.91 -25.07 8.36
N LEU A 114 -10.47 -24.73 7.19
CA LEU A 114 -10.24 -23.44 6.52
C LEU A 114 -10.50 -22.24 7.44
N ASN A 115 -11.54 -22.31 8.27
CA ASN A 115 -11.89 -21.25 9.23
C ASN A 115 -10.88 -21.13 10.39
N GLN A 116 -10.22 -22.22 10.77
CA GLN A 116 -9.17 -22.18 11.80
C GLN A 116 -7.87 -21.62 11.21
N LYS A 117 -7.53 -22.02 9.97
CA LYS A 117 -6.37 -21.49 9.23
C LYS A 117 -6.48 -19.98 9.05
N SER A 118 -7.64 -19.45 8.65
CA SER A 118 -7.83 -18.00 8.46
C SER A 118 -7.69 -17.23 9.77
N LYS A 119 -8.26 -17.73 10.88
CA LYS A 119 -8.13 -17.12 12.21
C LYS A 119 -6.67 -17.08 12.69
N LEU A 120 -5.92 -18.16 12.53
CA LEU A 120 -4.49 -18.20 12.91
C LEU A 120 -3.66 -17.20 12.09
N LYS A 121 -3.86 -17.18 10.76
CA LYS A 121 -3.19 -16.20 9.88
C LYS A 121 -3.52 -14.77 10.29
N GLN A 122 -4.78 -14.49 10.60
CA GLN A 122 -5.22 -13.16 11.04
C GLN A 122 -4.58 -12.76 12.37
N GLN A 123 -4.45 -13.69 13.33
CA GLN A 123 -3.77 -13.41 14.60
C GLN A 123 -2.28 -13.10 14.39
N TYR A 124 -1.60 -13.88 13.55
CA TYR A 124 -0.19 -13.63 13.23
C TYR A 124 -0.02 -12.29 12.52
N TYR A 125 -0.87 -11.99 11.53
CA TYR A 125 -0.89 -10.71 10.84
C TYR A 125 -1.11 -9.54 11.80
N ASN A 126 -2.11 -9.63 12.69
CA ASN A 126 -2.40 -8.57 13.65
C ASN A 126 -1.23 -8.34 14.62
N LYS A 127 -0.56 -9.41 15.04
CA LYS A 127 0.63 -9.31 15.90
C LYS A 127 1.80 -8.66 15.15
N ALA A 128 2.10 -9.11 13.93
CA ALA A 128 3.13 -8.52 13.09
C ALA A 128 2.85 -7.04 12.77
N TRP A 129 1.59 -6.71 12.48
CA TRP A 129 1.15 -5.35 12.17
C TRP A 129 1.43 -4.38 13.32
N LYS A 130 1.20 -4.80 14.58
CA LYS A 130 1.50 -3.96 15.77
C LYS A 130 2.98 -3.60 15.83
N TYR A 131 3.88 -4.56 15.70
CA TYR A 131 5.31 -4.31 15.73
C TYR A 131 5.78 -3.48 14.53
N PHE A 132 5.26 -3.79 13.34
CA PHE A 132 5.57 -3.05 12.13
C PHE A 132 5.15 -1.58 12.24
N ALA A 133 3.96 -1.30 12.79
CA ALA A 133 3.48 0.05 12.97
C ALA A 133 4.36 0.85 13.94
N VAL A 134 4.72 0.28 15.10
CA VAL A 134 5.59 0.93 16.09
C VAL A 134 6.97 1.21 15.49
N LEU A 135 7.55 0.24 14.79
CA LEU A 135 8.85 0.40 14.14
C LEU A 135 8.80 1.47 13.04
N THR A 136 7.77 1.44 12.19
CA THR A 136 7.62 2.40 11.09
C THR A 136 7.50 3.82 11.63
N TRP A 137 6.68 4.04 12.66
CA TRP A 137 6.55 5.36 13.29
C TRP A 137 7.82 5.81 14.01
N GLY A 138 8.50 4.91 14.70
CA GLY A 138 9.80 5.21 15.31
C GLY A 138 10.83 5.65 14.27
N LEU A 139 10.88 4.97 13.12
CA LEU A 139 11.75 5.36 12.00
C LEU A 139 11.34 6.69 11.38
N VAL A 140 10.05 6.99 11.26
CA VAL A 140 9.56 8.29 10.77
C VAL A 140 10.05 9.41 11.67
N MET A 141 9.90 9.27 13.00
CA MET A 141 10.39 10.28 13.94
C MET A 141 11.91 10.42 13.89
N PHE A 142 12.62 9.30 13.81
CA PHE A 142 14.08 9.30 13.71
C PHE A 142 14.58 10.01 12.45
N ILE A 143 13.96 9.77 11.29
CA ILE A 143 14.36 10.42 10.04
C ILE A 143 13.99 11.91 10.05
N TYR A 144 12.84 12.26 10.65
CA TYR A 144 12.43 13.67 10.77
C TYR A 144 13.44 14.50 11.57
N ASP A 145 13.95 13.97 12.68
CA ASP A 145 14.93 14.65 13.54
C ASP A 145 16.30 14.82 12.85
N TYR A 146 16.80 13.78 12.17
CA TYR A 146 18.12 13.84 11.53
C TYR A 146 18.11 14.55 10.17
N GLN A 147 17.16 14.24 9.28
CA GLN A 147 17.12 14.74 7.91
C GLN A 147 15.68 14.79 7.33
N PRO A 148 14.88 15.82 7.68
CA PRO A 148 13.48 15.92 7.27
C PRO A 148 13.29 16.10 5.76
N GLN A 149 14.32 16.51 5.02
CA GLN A 149 14.28 16.71 3.57
C GLN A 149 14.08 15.43 2.75
N TYR A 150 14.43 14.26 3.29
CA TYR A 150 14.23 12.97 2.61
C TYR A 150 12.85 12.37 2.87
N LEU A 151 12.09 12.92 3.81
CA LEU A 151 10.74 12.48 4.09
C LEU A 151 9.81 12.84 2.93
N GLN A 152 8.88 11.94 2.61
CA GLN A 152 7.90 12.19 1.57
C GLN A 152 7.12 13.48 1.87
N SER A 153 6.93 14.31 0.84
CA SER A 153 6.45 15.68 1.00
C SER A 153 5.19 15.78 1.86
N SER A 154 4.19 14.90 1.69
CA SER A 154 2.98 15.00 2.52
C SER A 154 3.23 14.70 4.00
N LEU A 155 4.10 13.74 4.32
CA LEU A 155 4.42 13.40 5.71
C LEU A 155 5.24 14.52 6.36
N ARG A 156 6.17 15.13 5.62
CA ARG A 156 6.96 16.27 6.09
C ARG A 156 6.10 17.48 6.44
N HIS A 157 5.14 17.85 5.58
CA HIS A 157 4.23 18.97 5.87
C HIS A 157 3.34 18.68 7.08
N SER A 158 2.88 17.43 7.24
CA SER A 158 2.12 17.04 8.43
C SER A 158 2.96 17.15 9.71
N MET A 159 4.23 16.76 9.67
CA MET A 159 5.13 16.86 10.83
C MET A 159 5.47 18.31 11.16
N HIS A 160 5.84 19.12 10.18
CA HIS A 160 6.12 20.55 10.40
C HIS A 160 4.92 21.29 11.00
N TYR A 161 3.70 20.99 10.55
CA TYR A 161 2.49 21.61 11.12
C TYR A 161 2.29 21.25 12.61
N ILE A 162 2.47 19.97 12.97
CA ILE A 162 2.26 19.50 14.35
C ILE A 162 3.42 19.89 15.27
N TYR A 163 4.66 19.83 14.80
CA TYR A 163 5.85 19.96 15.64
C TYR A 163 6.49 21.34 15.60
N ASP A 164 6.41 22.07 14.49
CA ASP A 164 7.09 23.36 14.36
C ASP A 164 6.11 24.53 14.51
N VAL A 165 4.84 24.35 14.14
CA VAL A 165 3.81 25.41 14.22
C VAL A 165 2.98 25.30 15.50
N GLU A 166 2.59 24.10 15.90
CA GLU A 166 1.71 23.92 17.08
C GLU A 166 2.49 23.95 18.41
N LEU A 167 3.66 23.32 18.53
CA LEU A 167 4.45 23.31 19.79
C LEU A 167 4.82 24.72 20.30
N ASP A 168 5.04 25.69 19.40
CA ASP A 168 5.31 27.08 19.77
C ASP A 168 4.06 27.83 20.26
N SER A 169 2.86 27.28 20.05
CA SER A 169 1.57 27.89 20.43
C SER A 169 0.93 27.28 21.69
N TRP A 170 1.36 26.10 22.15
CA TRP A 170 0.79 25.45 23.34
C TRP A 170 1.48 25.93 24.62
N GLY A 171 0.92 26.97 25.24
CA GLY A 171 1.29 27.42 26.58
C GLY A 171 0.84 26.42 27.65
N THR A 172 1.67 25.43 27.96
CA THR A 172 1.47 24.49 29.10
C THR A 172 0.22 23.60 29.00
N TRP A 173 0.33 22.34 29.47
CA TRP A 173 -0.78 21.38 29.56
C TRP A 173 -2.06 21.89 30.26
N LYS A 174 -1.95 22.99 31.03
CA LYS A 174 -3.07 23.68 31.69
C LYS A 174 -4.01 24.40 30.71
N GLU A 175 -3.48 25.06 29.68
CA GLU A 175 -4.31 25.73 28.68
C GLU A 175 -5.09 24.73 27.81
N PHE A 176 -4.50 23.56 27.54
CA PHE A 176 -5.15 22.49 26.77
C PHE A 176 -6.37 21.87 27.50
N PHE A 177 -6.30 21.72 28.83
CA PHE A 177 -7.41 21.19 29.63
C PHE A 177 -8.30 22.25 30.27
N GLY A 178 -7.98 23.54 30.11
CA GLY A 178 -8.78 24.65 30.64
C GLY A 178 -8.83 24.70 32.17
N ILE A 179 -7.72 24.35 32.86
CA ILE A 179 -7.60 24.38 34.34
C ILE A 179 -6.44 25.29 34.77
#